data_AF-A0A7J2R1V1-F1
#
_entry.id   AF-A0A7J2R1V1-F1
#
_cell.length_a   1.000
_cell.length_b   1.000
_cell.length_c   1.000
_cell.angle_alpha   90.00
_cell.angle_beta   90.00
_cell.angle_gamma   90.00
#
_symmetry.space_group_name_H-M   'P 1'
#
loop_
_entity.id
_entity.type
_entity.pdbx_description
1 polymer ?
#
loop_
_entity_poly.entity_id
_entity_poly.type
_entity_poly.pdbx_seq_one_letter_code
_entity_poly.pdbx_strand_id
1 'polypeptide(L)'
;MKVSKKTLEKLHKLAGEIAAEKGRRVTLEEAIIQLLEENKKKKNNMNSFKIEDDRKAFLTLLDQKFSGGQPEDYKEYNFEDIGSD
;
A
#
# COMPACT_ATOMS: atom_id res chain seq x y z
N MET A 1 2.92 -11.95 -31.21
CA MET A 1 3.76 -11.87 -29.99
C MET A 1 4.63 -13.13 -29.90
N LYS A 2 5.95 -12.98 -29.74
CA LYS A 2 6.84 -14.11 -29.46
C LYS A 2 7.12 -14.17 -27.96
N VAL A 3 6.85 -15.32 -27.34
CA VAL A 3 7.18 -15.59 -25.94
C VAL A 3 8.50 -16.36 -25.93
N SER A 4 9.42 -16.03 -25.02
CA SER A 4 10.71 -16.73 -24.96
C SER A 4 10.50 -18.22 -24.63
N LYS A 5 11.33 -19.12 -25.17
CA LYS A 5 11.28 -20.56 -24.85
C LYS A 5 11.33 -20.81 -23.35
N LYS A 6 12.17 -20.06 -22.64
CA LYS A 6 12.31 -20.11 -21.17
C LYS A 6 11.02 -19.71 -20.44
N THR A 7 10.32 -18.69 -20.94
CA THR A 7 9.04 -18.26 -20.36
C THR A 7 7.95 -19.30 -20.60
N LEU A 8 7.89 -19.88 -21.80
CA LEU A 8 6.93 -20.92 -22.14
C LEU A 8 7.13 -22.18 -21.28
N GLU A 9 8.39 -22.60 -21.10
CA GLU A 9 8.75 -23.74 -20.25
C GLU A 9 8.31 -23.54 -18.79
N LYS A 10 8.56 -22.35 -18.24
CA LYS A 10 8.10 -22.00 -16.88
C LYS A 10 6.57 -22.00 -16.77
N LEU A 11 5.87 -21.51 -17.78
CA LEU A 11 4.41 -21.53 -17.83
C LEU A 11 3.84 -22.95 -17.88
N HIS A 12 4.45 -23.85 -18.66
CA HIS A 12 4.08 -25.27 -18.66
C HIS A 12 4.31 -25.93 -17.31
N LYS A 13 5.43 -25.66 -16.65
CA LYS A 13 5.70 -26.16 -15.31
C LYS A 13 4.62 -25.71 -14.32
N LEU A 14 4.30 -24.42 -14.32
CA LEU A 14 3.27 -23.85 -13.46
C LEU A 14 1.89 -24.47 -13.75
N ALA A 15 1.51 -24.61 -15.03
CA ALA A 15 0.26 -25.26 -15.39
C ALA A 15 0.19 -26.72 -14.90
N GLY A 16 1.32 -27.44 -14.90
CA GLY A 16 1.43 -28.77 -14.31
C GLY A 16 1.23 -28.78 -12.80
N GLU A 17 1.84 -27.83 -12.08
CA GLU A 17 1.66 -27.67 -10.63
C GLU A 17 0.20 -27.36 -10.27
N ILE A 18 -0.44 -26.41 -10.99
CA ILE A 18 -1.86 -26.07 -10.79
C ILE A 18 -2.75 -27.26 -11.15
N ALA A 19 -2.42 -28.01 -12.20
CA ALA A 19 -3.18 -29.20 -12.59
C ALA A 19 -3.13 -30.29 -11.52
N ALA A 20 -1.95 -30.50 -10.90
CA ALA A 20 -1.79 -31.44 -9.80
C ALA A 20 -2.61 -31.01 -8.57
N GLU A 21 -2.63 -29.72 -8.25
CA GLU A 21 -3.40 -29.18 -7.14
C GLU A 21 -4.92 -29.29 -7.37
N LYS A 22 -5.39 -28.97 -8.58
CA LYS A 22 -6.83 -28.98 -8.92
C LYS A 22 -7.37 -30.36 -9.31
N GLY A 23 -6.50 -31.36 -9.50
CA GLY A 23 -6.88 -32.69 -9.96
C GLY A 23 -7.45 -32.72 -11.38
N ARG A 24 -7.21 -31.69 -12.20
CA ARG A 24 -7.71 -31.59 -13.58
C ARG A 24 -6.66 -30.98 -14.50
N ARG A 25 -6.81 -31.20 -15.80
CA ARG A 25 -5.99 -30.50 -16.81
C ARG A 25 -6.22 -29.00 -16.73
N VAL A 26 -5.14 -28.25 -16.87
CA VAL A 26 -5.11 -26.78 -16.81
C VAL A 26 -4.45 -26.25 -18.07
N THR A 27 -5.05 -25.23 -18.68
CA THR A 27 -4.49 -24.60 -19.88
C THR A 27 -3.45 -23.54 -19.51
N LEU A 28 -2.59 -23.18 -20.47
CA LEU A 28 -1.64 -22.09 -20.27
C LEU A 28 -2.33 -20.76 -19.97
N GLU A 29 -3.51 -20.54 -20.56
CA GLU A 29 -4.31 -19.34 -20.31
C GLU A 29 -4.79 -19.29 -18.85
N GLU A 30 -5.31 -20.40 -18.32
CA GLU A 30 -5.71 -20.49 -16.91
C GLU A 30 -4.52 -20.23 -15.98
N ALA A 31 -3.34 -20.77 -16.30
CA ALA A 31 -2.13 -20.52 -15.52
C ALA A 31 -1.71 -19.04 -15.54
N ILE A 32 -1.86 -18.36 -16.68
CA ILE A 32 -1.59 -16.92 -16.81
C ILE A 32 -2.60 -16.11 -15.98
N ILE A 33 -3.89 -16.44 -16.04
CA ILE A 33 -4.93 -15.77 -15.26
C ILE A 33 -4.63 -15.88 -13.75
N GLN A 34 -4.27 -17.09 -13.30
CA GLN A 34 -3.92 -17.32 -11.89
C GLN A 34 -2.69 -16.50 -11.45
N LEU A 35 -1.65 -16.41 -12.29
CA LEU A 35 -0.50 -15.53 -12.02
C LEU A 35 -0.90 -14.05 -11.88
N LEU A 36 -1.83 -13.58 -12.71
CA LEU A 36 -2.32 -12.20 -12.65
C LEU A 36 -3.10 -11.94 -11.36
N GLU A 37 -3.93 -12.90 -10.92
CA GLU A 37 -4.66 -12.80 -9.66
C GLU A 37 -3.72 -12.79 -8.45
N GLU A 38 -2.72 -13.67 -8.42
CA GLU A 38 -1.71 -13.68 -7.37
C GLU A 38 -0.91 -12.38 -7.33
N ASN A 39 -0.57 -11.80 -8.49
CA ASN A 39 0.12 -10.52 -8.56
C ASN A 39 -0.75 -9.37 -8.00
N LYS A 40 -2.05 -9.35 -8.33
CA LYS A 40 -3.01 -8.39 -7.76
C LYS A 40 -3.12 -8.52 -6.24
N LYS A 41 -3.23 -9.75 -5.72
CA LYS A 41 -3.26 -10.02 -4.27
C LYS A 41 -1.99 -9.51 -3.57
N LYS A 42 -0.81 -9.77 -4.15
CA LYS A 42 0.47 -9.26 -3.61
C LYS A 42 0.54 -7.73 -3.60
N LYS A 43 0.07 -7.06 -4.65
CA LYS A 43 0.01 -5.58 -4.69
C LYS A 43 -0.92 -5.02 -3.63
N ASN A 44 -2.09 -5.62 -3.44
CA ASN A 44 -3.05 -5.18 -2.43
C ASN A 44 -2.49 -5.33 -1.01
N ASN A 45 -1.83 -6.45 -0.71
CA ASN A 45 -1.15 -6.64 0.58
C ASN A 45 0.00 -5.64 0.78
N MET A 46 0.79 -5.37 -0.26
CA MET A 46 1.87 -4.37 -0.17
C MET A 46 1.32 -2.96 0.10
N ASN A 47 0.16 -2.63 -0.46
CA ASN A 47 -0.53 -1.37 -0.18
C ASN A 47 -1.11 -1.32 1.25
N SER A 48 -1.61 -2.44 1.79
CA SER A 48 -2.11 -2.46 3.18
C SER A 48 -1.00 -2.22 4.19
N PHE A 49 0.21 -2.76 3.97
CA PHE A 49 1.37 -2.47 4.82
C PHE A 49 1.75 -0.98 4.79
N LYS A 50 1.73 -0.34 3.61
CA LYS A 50 1.99 1.11 3.51
C LYS A 50 0.94 1.94 4.25
N ILE A 51 -0.34 1.57 4.16
CA ILE A 51 -1.42 2.27 4.87
C ILE A 51 -1.25 2.17 6.40
N GLU A 52 -0.78 1.02 6.90
CA GLU A 52 -0.50 0.87 8.33
C GLU A 52 0.66 1.74 8.80
N ASP A 53 1.73 1.83 8.01
CA ASP A 53 2.88 2.69 8.32
C ASP A 53 2.51 4.18 8.25
N ASP A 54 1.75 4.59 7.23
CA ASP A 54 1.25 5.96 7.09
C ASP A 54 0.32 6.34 8.26
N ARG A 55 -0.55 5.40 8.69
CA ARG A 55 -1.42 5.60 9.85
C ARG A 55 -0.62 5.75 11.15
N LYS A 56 0.44 4.96 11.35
CA LYS A 56 1.32 5.10 12.53
C LYS A 56 2.04 6.45 12.52
N ALA A 57 2.57 6.86 11.37
CA ALA A 57 3.22 8.16 11.21
C ALA A 57 2.25 9.30 11.54
N PHE A 58 1.02 9.25 11.01
CA PHE A 58 -0.02 10.23 11.30
C PHE A 58 -0.40 10.32 12.78
N LEU A 59 -0.59 9.17 13.45
CA LEU A 59 -0.88 9.16 14.89
C LEU A 59 0.27 9.71 15.73
N THR A 60 1.52 9.45 15.30
CA THR A 60 2.71 10.01 15.97
C THR A 60 2.75 11.53 15.84
N LEU A 61 2.37 12.07 14.68
CA LEU A 61 2.27 13.53 14.47
C LEU A 61 1.19 14.18 15.34
N LEU A 62 0.05 13.50 15.57
CA LEU A 62 -1.00 14.02 16.46
C LEU A 62 -0.60 14.01 17.94
N ASP A 63 0.23 13.04 18.35
CA ASP A 63 0.72 12.93 19.72
C ASP A 63 1.90 13.90 20.00
N GLN A 64 2.44 14.53 18.96
CA GLN A 64 3.42 15.60 19.13
C GLN A 64 2.74 16.84 19.73
N LYS A 65 3.09 17.13 20.99
CA LYS A 65 2.76 18.38 21.65
C LYS A 65 3.73 19.46 21.17
N PHE A 66 3.21 20.51 20.56
CA PHE A 66 3.98 21.72 20.24
C PHE A 66 4.10 22.59 21.48
N SER A 67 5.32 23.02 21.83
CA SER A 67 5.53 24.09 22.80
C SER A 67 5.04 25.40 22.21
N GLY A 68 4.18 26.15 22.90
CA GLY A 68 3.59 27.40 22.39
C GLY A 68 2.06 27.40 22.29
N GLY A 69 1.38 26.31 22.66
CA GLY A 69 -0.09 26.19 22.67
C GLY A 69 -0.68 26.12 24.07
N GLN A 70 0.09 26.45 25.11
CA GLN A 70 -0.46 26.51 26.47
C GLN A 70 -1.35 27.75 26.60
N PRO A 71 -2.36 27.75 27.50
CA PRO A 71 -3.15 28.94 27.79
C PRO A 71 -2.27 30.16 28.14
N GLU A 72 -1.08 29.91 28.70
CA GLU A 72 -0.09 30.94 29.03
C GLU A 72 0.59 31.58 27.80
N ASP A 73 0.60 30.90 26.64
CA ASP A 73 1.18 31.40 25.39
C ASP A 73 0.21 32.32 24.62
N TYR A 74 -1.06 32.37 25.04
CA TYR A 74 -2.02 33.35 24.54
C TYR A 74 -1.66 34.73 25.12
N LYS A 75 -0.99 35.56 24.31
CA LYS A 75 -0.99 37.00 24.55
C LYS A 75 -2.37 37.54 24.21
N GLU A 76 -3.13 37.97 25.23
CA GLU A 76 -4.30 38.79 24.99
C GLU A 76 -3.86 40.03 24.21
N TYR A 77 -4.53 40.29 23.08
CA TYR A 77 -4.28 41.51 22.33
C TYR A 77 -4.71 42.69 23.18
N ASN A 78 -3.77 43.58 23.54
CA ASN A 78 -4.14 44.87 24.07
C ASN A 78 -4.79 45.67 22.94
N PHE A 79 -6.09 45.94 23.06
CA PHE A 79 -6.84 46.76 22.09
C PHE A 79 -6.20 48.14 21.86
N GLU A 80 -5.43 48.64 22.84
CA GLU A 80 -4.70 49.90 22.78
C GLU A 80 -3.51 49.88 21.80
N ASP A 81 -2.94 48.71 21.49
CA ASP A 81 -1.84 48.57 20.51
C ASP A 81 -2.32 48.64 19.05
N ILE A 82 -3.64 48.58 18.81
CA ILE A 82 -4.25 48.53 17.47
C ILE A 82 -4.75 49.92 17.03
N GLY A 83 -4.57 50.97 17.84
CA GLY A 83 -5.22 52.28 17.64
C GLY A 83 -4.38 53.51 17.97
N SER A 84 -3.09 53.52 17.68
CA SER A 84 -2.27 54.75 17.73
C SER A 84 -2.03 55.31 16.33
N ASP A 85 -2.94 56.18 15.88
CA ASP A 85 -2.72 57.21 14.84
C ASP A 85 -3.43 58.50 15.29
#